data_AF-A0A857C494-F1
#
_entry.id   AF-A0A857C494-F1
#
_cell.length_a   1.000
_cell.length_b   1.000
_cell.length_c   1.000
_cell.angle_alpha   90.00
_cell.angle_beta   90.00
_cell.angle_gamma   90.00
#
_symmetry.space_group_name_H-M   'P 1'
#
loop_
_entity.id
_entity.type
_entity.pdbx_description
1 polymer ?
#
loop_
_entity_poly.entity_id
_entity_poly.type
_entity_poly.pdbx_seq_one_letter_code
_entity_poly.pdbx_strand_id
1 'polypeptide(L)'
;MIPFVLQAFRLALAASMPLFAVIAGTAVPAGAEGQAYRVANTAVVRGNEARLEVQPGELTQRIVYIERRENDEELLLDIGTPLKLWRIPDGLARIAWPHSEGMSLSREDAIALAGRESAADVLAWGADVSWPGIGPVLLILFEAGPESYGGLLSSAPSGIAVMRQMMFQTVDPRARPRNTAATERPIGVETLPD
;
A
#
# COMPACT_ATOMS: atom_id res chain seq x y z
N MET A 1 -69.30 -33.60 -13.63
CA MET A 1 -68.59 -33.05 -14.81
C MET A 1 -68.95 -31.57 -14.91
N ILE A 2 -67.97 -30.71 -15.23
CA ILE A 2 -67.89 -29.23 -15.04
C ILE A 2 -67.33 -28.86 -13.62
N PRO A 3 -66.49 -27.80 -13.40
CA PRO A 3 -65.73 -26.88 -14.28
C PRO A 3 -64.24 -26.55 -13.88
N PHE A 4 -63.54 -25.86 -14.81
CA PHE A 4 -62.57 -24.74 -14.67
C PHE A 4 -61.58 -24.63 -13.50
N VAL A 5 -60.29 -24.40 -13.83
CA VAL A 5 -59.40 -23.28 -13.37
C VAL A 5 -58.28 -23.11 -14.44
N LEU A 6 -58.28 -22.09 -15.30
CA LEU A 6 -57.71 -20.72 -15.22
C LEU A 6 -56.18 -20.58 -14.99
N GLN A 7 -55.57 -19.79 -15.89
CA GLN A 7 -54.34 -18.95 -15.77
C GLN A 7 -52.96 -19.65 -15.70
N ALA A 8 -52.13 -19.59 -16.76
CA ALA A 8 -51.37 -18.47 -17.34
C ALA A 8 -50.22 -17.97 -16.45
N PHE A 9 -48.96 -18.15 -16.88
CA PHE A 9 -47.80 -17.26 -16.61
C PHE A 9 -46.62 -17.74 -17.52
N ARG A 10 -46.34 -17.08 -18.64
CA ARG A 10 -45.38 -15.97 -18.91
C ARG A 10 -43.97 -16.42 -19.36
N LEU A 11 -43.55 -15.76 -20.44
CA LEU A 11 -42.25 -15.76 -21.11
C LEU A 11 -41.06 -15.52 -20.17
N ALA A 12 -39.91 -16.11 -20.50
CA ALA A 12 -38.57 -15.55 -20.27
C ALA A 12 -37.71 -15.92 -21.51
N LEU A 13 -37.67 -15.05 -22.52
CA LEU A 13 -36.69 -13.97 -22.76
C LEU A 13 -35.22 -14.43 -22.76
N ALA A 14 -34.66 -14.41 -23.98
CA ALA A 14 -33.31 -14.78 -24.34
C ALA A 14 -32.25 -13.99 -23.55
N ALA A 15 -31.29 -14.72 -22.97
CA ALA A 15 -30.12 -14.15 -22.32
C ALA A 15 -29.17 -13.59 -23.39
N SER A 16 -29.02 -12.26 -23.41
CA SER A 16 -27.91 -11.57 -24.07
C SER A 16 -26.78 -11.44 -23.04
N MET A 17 -25.60 -11.96 -23.36
CA MET A 17 -24.37 -11.73 -22.59
C MET A 17 -23.67 -10.49 -23.16
N PRO A 18 -23.57 -9.38 -22.41
CA PRO A 18 -22.60 -8.35 -22.75
C PRO A 18 -21.21 -8.78 -22.25
N LEU A 19 -20.26 -8.82 -23.18
CA LEU A 19 -18.84 -8.97 -22.95
C LEU A 19 -18.35 -7.75 -22.15
N PHE A 20 -18.11 -7.91 -20.84
CA PHE A 20 -17.50 -6.86 -20.03
C PHE A 20 -16.02 -6.73 -20.39
N ALA A 21 -15.67 -5.65 -21.10
CA ALA A 21 -14.30 -5.18 -21.21
C ALA A 21 -13.84 -4.68 -19.84
N VAL A 22 -12.99 -5.45 -19.16
CA VAL A 22 -12.29 -4.99 -17.96
C VAL A 22 -11.17 -4.05 -18.41
N ILE A 23 -11.48 -2.76 -18.49
CA ILE A 23 -10.47 -1.70 -18.54
C ILE A 23 -9.87 -1.65 -17.13
N ALA A 24 -8.71 -2.28 -16.94
CA ALA A 24 -7.90 -2.14 -15.74
C ALA A 24 -7.24 -0.75 -15.72
N GLY A 25 -8.06 0.30 -15.58
CA GLY A 25 -7.60 1.59 -15.11
C GLY A 25 -7.61 1.56 -13.59
N THR A 26 -6.43 1.62 -12.96
CA THR A 26 -6.34 1.90 -11.53
C THR A 26 -6.92 3.29 -11.30
N ALA A 27 -8.21 3.35 -10.96
CA ALA A 27 -8.87 4.59 -10.58
C ALA A 27 -8.16 5.12 -9.32
N VAL A 28 -7.55 6.29 -9.46
CA VAL A 28 -7.06 7.07 -8.32
C VAL A 28 -8.30 7.45 -7.49
N PRO A 29 -8.41 7.08 -6.21
CA PRO A 29 -9.55 7.48 -5.41
C PRO A 29 -9.59 9.01 -5.33
N ALA A 30 -10.74 9.59 -5.71
CA ALA A 30 -10.95 11.03 -5.85
C ALA A 30 -10.98 11.81 -4.52
N GLY A 31 -10.42 11.26 -3.45
CA GLY A 31 -10.38 11.83 -2.10
C GLY A 31 -9.04 11.67 -1.37
N ALA A 32 -7.97 11.26 -2.06
CA ALA A 32 -6.65 11.15 -1.45
C ALA A 32 -6.01 12.55 -1.30
N GLU A 33 -6.36 13.26 -0.24
CA GLU A 33 -5.62 14.42 0.24
C GLU A 33 -4.35 13.90 0.94
N GLY A 34 -3.20 13.95 0.27
CA GLY A 34 -1.95 13.40 0.81
C GLY A 34 -0.85 13.31 -0.24
N GLN A 35 0.41 13.24 0.20
CA GLN A 35 1.54 13.06 -0.70
C GLN A 35 1.59 11.60 -1.17
N ALA A 36 1.83 11.39 -2.47
CA ALA A 36 1.92 10.06 -3.05
C ALA A 36 3.29 9.41 -2.75
N TYR A 37 3.25 8.18 -2.26
CA TYR A 37 4.41 7.34 -2.00
C TYR A 37 4.32 6.03 -2.78
N ARG A 38 5.47 5.58 -3.28
CA ARG A 38 5.66 4.23 -3.79
C ARG A 38 6.08 3.35 -2.63
N VAL A 39 5.27 2.33 -2.32
CA VAL A 39 5.59 1.33 -1.30
C VAL A 39 6.14 0.07 -1.96
N ALA A 40 7.21 -0.47 -1.37
CA ALA A 40 7.78 -1.78 -1.73
C ALA A 40 8.00 -2.61 -0.47
N ASN A 41 7.68 -3.91 -0.54
CA ASN A 41 8.08 -4.85 0.50
C ASN A 41 9.57 -5.14 0.34
N THR A 42 10.34 -4.98 1.40
CA THR A 42 11.80 -5.20 1.38
C THR A 42 12.17 -6.55 1.95
N ALA A 43 11.44 -7.02 2.97
CA ALA A 43 11.63 -8.34 3.57
C ALA A 43 10.36 -8.85 4.26
N VAL A 44 10.27 -10.17 4.39
CA VAL A 44 9.32 -10.87 5.25
C VAL A 44 10.13 -11.75 6.19
N VAL A 45 10.07 -11.45 7.47
CA VAL A 45 10.66 -12.26 8.54
C VAL A 45 9.56 -13.16 9.11
N ARG A 46 9.84 -14.44 9.30
CA ARG A 46 8.92 -15.41 9.92
C ARG A 46 9.66 -16.27 10.93
N GLY A 47 9.02 -16.61 12.04
CA GLY A 47 9.55 -17.60 12.96
C GLY A 47 9.27 -17.29 14.42
N ASN A 48 10.17 -17.73 15.29
CA ASN A 48 10.18 -17.44 16.72
C ASN A 48 11.56 -16.93 17.14
N GLU A 49 11.70 -16.47 18.38
CA GLU A 49 12.96 -15.91 18.89
C GLU A 49 14.17 -16.85 18.77
N ALA A 50 13.95 -18.16 18.71
CA ALA A 50 15.02 -19.16 18.58
C ALA A 50 15.39 -19.47 17.11
N ARG A 51 14.49 -19.20 16.16
CA ARG A 51 14.72 -19.46 14.73
C ARG A 51 13.86 -18.53 13.89
N LEU A 52 14.52 -17.51 13.35
CA LEU A 52 13.96 -16.57 12.39
C LEU A 52 14.42 -16.95 10.98
N GLU A 53 13.48 -16.90 10.04
CA GLU A 53 13.69 -17.06 8.61
C GLU A 53 13.41 -15.72 7.94
N VAL A 54 14.35 -15.22 7.15
CA VAL A 54 14.19 -13.99 6.39
C VAL A 54 14.04 -14.32 4.92
N GLN A 55 12.93 -13.87 4.34
CA GLN A 55 12.65 -13.97 2.91
C GLN A 55 12.69 -12.56 2.31
N PRO A 56 13.34 -12.36 1.14
CA PRO A 56 13.28 -11.08 0.45
C PRO A 56 11.82 -10.74 0.11
N GLY A 57 11.47 -9.45 0.21
CA GLY A 57 10.14 -8.97 -0.10
C GLY A 57 9.81 -9.10 -1.59
N GLU A 58 8.52 -9.24 -1.90
CA GLU A 58 8.06 -9.12 -3.29
C GLU A 58 8.19 -7.67 -3.76
N LEU A 59 8.85 -7.48 -4.91
CA LEU A 59 9.08 -6.16 -5.54
C LEU A 59 7.81 -5.53 -6.14
N THR A 60 6.63 -6.09 -5.87
CA THR A 60 5.36 -5.54 -6.34
C THR A 60 5.12 -4.18 -5.66
N GLN A 61 5.30 -3.12 -6.43
CA GLN A 61 5.15 -1.75 -5.94
C GLN A 61 3.69 -1.29 -6.03
N ARG A 62 3.25 -0.53 -5.03
CA ARG A 62 1.94 0.13 -5.05
C ARG A 62 2.09 1.62 -4.75
N ILE A 63 1.13 2.40 -5.20
CA ILE A 63 1.01 3.80 -4.82
C ILE A 63 0.06 3.89 -3.64
N VAL A 64 0.48 4.61 -2.61
CA VAL A 64 -0.28 4.92 -1.41
C VAL A 64 -0.18 6.41 -1.15
N TYR A 65 -1.05 6.95 -0.31
CA TYR A 65 -1.02 8.36 0.05
C TYR A 65 -0.80 8.51 1.55
N ILE A 66 0.08 9.44 1.93
CA ILE A 66 0.39 9.74 3.32
C ILE A 66 0.17 11.23 3.56
N GLU A 67 -0.58 11.54 4.62
CA GLU A 67 -0.82 12.91 5.08
C GLU A 67 -0.47 13.01 6.57
N ARG A 68 0.29 14.04 6.94
CA ARG A 68 0.53 14.39 8.35
C ARG A 68 -0.53 15.37 8.81
N ARG A 69 -1.09 15.15 10.00
CA ARG A 69 -2.15 15.97 10.58
C ARG A 69 -1.80 16.34 12.03
N GLU A 70 -2.54 17.31 12.55
CA GLU A 70 -2.50 17.70 13.97
C GLU A 70 -1.08 17.94 14.50
N ASN A 71 -0.23 18.67 13.75
CA ASN A 71 1.18 18.92 14.09
C ASN A 71 2.01 17.65 14.34
N ASP A 72 1.92 16.68 13.44
CA ASP A 72 2.63 15.39 13.48
C ASP A 72 2.12 14.39 14.56
N GLU A 73 1.01 14.68 15.23
CA GLU A 73 0.37 13.74 16.17
C GLU A 73 -0.41 12.62 15.45
N GLU A 74 -0.86 12.89 14.23
CA GLU A 74 -1.62 11.95 13.41
C GLU A 74 -0.95 11.76 12.05
N LEU A 75 -0.95 10.51 11.57
CA LEU A 75 -0.62 10.18 10.20
C LEU A 75 -1.78 9.40 9.56
N LEU A 76 -2.31 9.95 8.48
CA LEU A 76 -3.33 9.29 7.67
C LEU A 76 -2.63 8.57 6.51
N LEU A 77 -2.82 7.24 6.44
CA LEU A 77 -2.33 6.39 5.37
C LEU A 77 -3.51 5.86 4.55
N ASP A 78 -3.55 6.18 3.27
CA ASP A 78 -4.54 5.63 2.33
C ASP A 78 -3.89 4.58 1.41
N ILE A 79 -4.31 3.33 1.58
CA ILE A 79 -3.93 2.17 0.76
C ILE A 79 -5.08 1.65 -0.12
N GLY A 80 -6.10 2.48 -0.36
CA GLY A 80 -7.41 2.13 -0.92
C GLY A 80 -8.54 2.22 0.12
N THR A 81 -8.17 2.24 1.40
CA THR A 81 -9.03 2.57 2.54
C THR A 81 -8.19 3.45 3.49
N PRO A 82 -8.76 4.53 4.06
CA PRO A 82 -8.04 5.38 4.98
C PRO A 82 -7.77 4.66 6.30
N LEU A 83 -6.51 4.68 6.74
CA LEU A 83 -6.03 4.17 8.02
C LEU A 83 -5.45 5.32 8.82
N LYS A 84 -5.98 5.53 10.03
CA LYS A 84 -5.49 6.53 10.96
C LYS A 84 -4.43 5.91 11.88
N LEU A 85 -3.23 6.48 11.88
CA LEU A 85 -2.13 6.09 12.74
C LEU A 85 -1.86 7.21 13.76
N TRP A 86 -1.58 6.80 15.00
CA TRP A 86 -1.33 7.73 16.11
C TRP A 86 0.15 7.78 16.43
N ARG A 87 0.62 8.95 16.86
CA ARG A 87 1.96 9.15 17.39
C ARG A 87 2.30 8.08 18.43
N ILE A 88 3.45 7.43 18.27
CA ILE A 88 4.00 6.53 19.30
C ILE A 88 4.88 7.38 20.23
N PRO A 89 4.55 7.47 21.53
CA PRO A 89 5.43 8.12 22.50
C PRO A 89 6.78 7.43 22.53
N ASP A 90 7.88 8.18 22.67
CA ASP A 90 9.25 7.63 22.64
C ASP A 90 9.59 6.88 21.33
N GLY A 91 8.89 7.18 20.24
CA GLY A 91 9.25 6.79 18.88
C GLY A 91 9.49 5.29 18.70
N LEU A 92 10.60 4.95 18.04
CA LEU A 92 10.99 3.56 17.78
C LEU A 92 11.50 2.82 19.03
N ALA A 93 11.75 3.52 20.15
CA ALA A 93 12.22 2.87 21.37
C ALA A 93 11.16 1.98 22.02
N ARG A 94 9.87 2.21 21.74
CA ARG A 94 8.75 1.38 22.23
C ARG A 94 8.50 0.13 21.41
N ILE A 95 9.22 -0.04 20.31
CA ILE A 95 8.94 -1.09 19.34
C ILE A 95 9.91 -2.24 19.61
N ALA A 96 9.38 -3.45 19.73
CA ALA A 96 10.21 -4.65 19.80
C ALA A 96 10.74 -4.95 18.40
N TRP A 97 12.07 -4.86 18.24
CA TRP A 97 12.74 -5.20 17.00
C TRP A 97 13.22 -6.65 17.10
N PRO A 98 12.75 -7.56 16.25
CA PRO A 98 13.40 -8.86 16.14
C PRO A 98 14.82 -8.63 15.60
N HIS A 99 15.80 -9.35 16.12
CA HIS A 99 17.19 -9.30 15.62
C HIS A 99 17.49 -10.60 14.88
N SER A 100 17.81 -10.51 13.58
CA SER A 100 18.26 -11.65 12.78
C SER A 100 19.17 -11.22 11.65
N GLU A 101 20.14 -12.07 11.31
CA GLU A 101 20.95 -11.88 10.10
C GLU A 101 20.07 -11.92 8.84
N GLY A 102 20.27 -10.96 7.93
CA GLY A 102 19.52 -10.85 6.67
C GLY A 102 18.31 -9.91 6.70
N MET A 103 18.01 -9.25 7.82
CA MET A 103 17.03 -8.16 7.84
C MET A 103 17.50 -6.99 6.99
N SER A 104 16.61 -6.48 6.14
CA SER A 104 16.90 -5.34 5.26
C SER A 104 16.85 -3.99 5.99
N LEU A 105 16.22 -3.95 7.18
CA LEU A 105 16.05 -2.75 7.99
C LEU A 105 16.15 -3.11 9.47
N SER A 106 17.33 -2.92 10.07
CA SER A 106 17.52 -3.05 11.52
C SER A 106 17.04 -1.80 12.26
N ARG A 107 17.00 -1.86 13.60
CA ARG A 107 16.72 -0.69 14.44
C ARG A 107 17.78 0.39 14.22
N GLU A 108 19.04 -0.02 14.13
CA GLU A 108 20.18 0.84 13.94
C GLU A 108 20.12 1.53 12.56
N ASP A 109 19.72 0.79 11.53
CA ASP A 109 19.49 1.36 10.18
C ASP A 109 18.36 2.40 10.21
N ALA A 110 17.27 2.12 10.91
CA ALA A 110 16.15 3.05 11.04
C ALA A 110 16.56 4.37 11.71
N ILE A 111 17.38 4.32 12.76
CA ILE A 111 17.94 5.50 13.45
C ILE A 111 18.84 6.29 12.49
N ALA A 112 19.74 5.59 11.79
CA ALA A 112 20.69 6.20 10.88
C ALA A 112 19.99 6.87 9.68
N LEU A 113 19.02 6.19 9.06
CA LEU A 113 18.22 6.72 7.96
C LEU A 113 17.43 7.97 8.38
N ALA A 114 16.82 7.94 9.57
CA ALA A 114 16.10 9.08 10.13
C ALA A 114 17.01 10.27 10.49
N GLY A 115 18.34 10.10 10.42
CA GLY A 115 19.31 11.13 10.81
C GLY A 115 19.22 11.50 12.29
N ARG A 116 18.88 10.53 13.14
CA ARG A 116 18.71 10.72 14.59
C ARG A 116 19.83 10.05 15.38
N GLU A 117 20.00 10.46 16.62
CA GLU A 117 21.01 9.88 17.52
C GLU A 117 20.46 8.68 18.29
N SER A 118 19.14 8.62 18.51
CA SER A 118 18.50 7.53 19.24
C SER A 118 17.18 7.12 18.61
N ALA A 119 16.74 5.89 18.92
CA ALA A 119 15.43 5.38 18.51
C ALA A 119 14.27 6.18 19.11
N ALA A 120 14.46 6.82 20.26
CA ALA A 120 13.42 7.62 20.91
C ALA A 120 13.10 8.90 20.13
N ASP A 121 14.10 9.42 19.41
CA ASP A 121 13.98 10.65 18.63
C ASP A 121 13.42 10.40 17.22
N VAL A 122 13.29 9.14 16.81
CA VAL A 122 12.72 8.80 15.51
C VAL A 122 11.21 8.93 15.56
N LEU A 123 10.67 9.82 14.72
CA LEU A 123 9.24 10.03 14.64
C LEU A 123 8.55 8.76 14.09
N ALA A 124 7.70 8.14 14.91
CA ALA A 124 6.92 6.96 14.55
C ALA A 124 5.42 7.12 14.87
N TRP A 125 4.59 6.46 14.06
CA TRP A 125 3.15 6.36 14.21
C TRP A 125 2.74 4.90 14.09
N GLY A 126 1.67 4.50 14.78
CA GLY A 126 1.16 3.15 14.64
C GLY A 126 -0.32 2.99 14.94
N ALA A 127 -0.86 1.86 14.51
CA ALA A 127 -2.21 1.42 14.82
C ALA A 127 -2.33 -0.11 14.66
N ASP A 128 -3.23 -0.70 15.44
CA ASP A 128 -3.67 -2.07 15.21
C ASP A 128 -4.59 -2.10 13.98
N VAL A 129 -4.24 -2.94 13.00
CA VAL A 129 -5.00 -3.07 11.74
C VAL A 129 -5.27 -4.54 11.43
N SER A 130 -6.42 -4.81 10.82
CA SER A 130 -6.71 -6.14 10.28
C SER A 130 -6.15 -6.24 8.86
N TRP A 131 -5.06 -6.97 8.70
CA TRP A 131 -4.35 -7.07 7.43
C TRP A 131 -4.79 -8.30 6.63
N PRO A 132 -5.11 -8.16 5.32
CA PRO A 132 -5.54 -9.28 4.49
C PRO A 132 -4.54 -10.44 4.48
N GLY A 133 -5.02 -11.64 4.80
CA GLY A 133 -4.21 -12.88 4.79
C GLY A 133 -3.21 -13.01 5.93
N ILE A 134 -3.12 -12.05 6.85
CA ILE A 134 -2.25 -12.10 8.04
C ILE A 134 -3.09 -12.02 9.33
N GLY A 135 -4.20 -11.28 9.32
CA GLY A 135 -5.04 -11.05 10.49
C GLY A 135 -4.65 -9.77 11.23
N PRO A 136 -4.92 -9.66 12.54
CA PRO A 136 -4.60 -8.47 13.32
C PRO A 136 -3.07 -8.30 13.41
N VAL A 137 -2.59 -7.12 13.05
CA VAL A 137 -1.18 -6.75 13.08
C VAL A 137 -1.01 -5.33 13.60
N LEU A 138 0.14 -5.04 14.21
CA LEU A 138 0.56 -3.68 14.49
C LEU A 138 1.25 -3.12 13.24
N LEU A 139 0.65 -2.11 12.62
CA LEU A 139 1.27 -1.31 11.57
C LEU A 139 2.00 -0.13 12.21
N ILE A 140 3.28 0.02 11.89
CA ILE A 140 4.12 1.14 12.29
C ILE A 140 4.67 1.79 11.04
N LEU A 141 4.58 3.12 10.95
CA LEU A 141 5.33 3.94 10.01
C LEU A 141 6.26 4.86 10.79
N PHE A 142 7.45 5.11 10.28
CA PHE A 142 8.39 6.06 10.85
C PHE A 142 9.12 6.86 9.78
N GLU A 143 9.51 8.08 10.11
CA GLU A 143 10.27 8.92 9.20
C GLU A 143 11.68 8.36 9.02
N ALA A 144 11.98 7.89 7.82
CA ALA A 144 13.29 7.37 7.45
C ALA A 144 14.14 8.42 6.69
N GLY A 145 13.61 9.62 6.51
CA GLY A 145 14.25 10.73 5.81
C GLY A 145 13.21 11.75 5.32
N PRO A 146 13.65 12.88 4.75
CA PRO A 146 12.76 13.99 4.38
C PRO A 146 11.63 13.61 3.41
N GLU A 147 11.85 12.58 2.59
CA GLU A 147 10.92 12.14 1.54
C GLU A 147 10.67 10.62 1.58
N SER A 148 10.85 10.00 2.75
CA SER A 148 10.70 8.56 2.88
C SER A 148 10.22 8.11 4.24
N TYR A 149 9.38 7.09 4.26
CA TYR A 149 9.01 6.38 5.48
C TYR A 149 9.50 4.94 5.44
N GLY A 150 9.99 4.46 6.59
CA GLY A 150 10.09 3.04 6.85
C GLY A 150 8.77 2.54 7.42
N GLY A 151 8.40 1.30 7.11
CA GLY A 151 7.20 0.68 7.66
C GLY A 151 7.42 -0.74 8.13
N LEU A 152 6.73 -1.10 9.20
CA LEU A 152 6.73 -2.43 9.79
C LEU A 152 5.29 -2.90 9.97
N LEU A 153 5.00 -4.13 9.56
CA LEU A 153 3.79 -4.85 9.95
C LEU A 153 4.22 -6.01 10.84
N SER A 154 3.82 -6.00 12.10
CA SER A 154 4.09 -7.09 13.04
C SER A 154 2.82 -7.84 13.40
N SER A 155 2.76 -9.14 13.13
CA SER A 155 1.62 -9.98 13.49
C SER A 155 1.52 -10.33 14.98
N ALA A 156 2.46 -9.88 15.80
CA ALA A 156 2.61 -10.35 17.16
C ALA A 156 3.27 -9.33 18.08
N PRO A 157 2.58 -8.88 19.14
CA PRO A 157 3.23 -8.46 20.37
C PRO A 157 3.63 -9.67 21.26
N SER A 158 3.04 -10.87 21.06
CA SER A 158 3.15 -12.01 22.00
C SER A 158 3.30 -13.42 21.39
N GLY A 159 3.53 -13.57 20.07
CA GLY A 159 3.84 -14.87 19.45
C GLY A 159 3.48 -15.05 17.96
N ILE A 160 4.23 -15.92 17.29
CA ILE A 160 4.41 -16.13 15.84
C ILE A 160 4.73 -14.83 15.09
N ALA A 161 6.05 -14.58 14.96
CA ALA A 161 6.66 -13.34 14.51
C ALA A 161 6.71 -13.25 12.97
N VAL A 162 5.57 -12.99 12.33
CA VAL A 162 5.60 -12.52 10.94
C VAL A 162 5.77 -11.00 10.97
N MET A 163 6.98 -10.55 10.62
CA MET A 163 7.26 -9.12 10.43
C MET A 163 7.46 -8.85 8.93
N ARG A 164 6.72 -7.88 8.38
CA ARG A 164 6.97 -7.38 7.02
C ARG A 164 7.61 -6.01 7.10
N GLN A 165 8.71 -5.85 6.37
CA GLN A 165 9.39 -4.58 6.23
C GLN A 165 8.99 -3.94 4.91
N MET A 166 8.71 -2.65 4.97
CA MET A 166 8.26 -1.84 3.83
C MET A 166 9.07 -0.56 3.77
N MET A 167 9.31 -0.08 2.56
CA MET A 167 9.89 1.23 2.33
C MET A 167 8.94 2.05 1.45
N PHE A 168 8.66 3.27 1.89
CA PHE A 168 7.80 4.23 1.21
C PHE A 168 8.68 5.37 0.73
N GLN A 169 8.67 5.63 -0.57
CA GLN A 169 9.45 6.71 -1.18
C GLN A 169 8.53 7.65 -1.92
N THR A 170 8.72 8.95 -1.74
CA THR A 170 7.94 9.96 -2.47
C THR A 170 8.01 9.70 -3.97
N VAL A 171 6.87 9.76 -4.63
CA VAL A 171 6.81 9.75 -6.09
C VAL A 171 7.02 11.18 -6.55
N ASP A 172 8.15 11.47 -7.21
CA ASP A 172 8.34 12.77 -7.84
C ASP A 172 7.22 13.00 -8.87
N PRO A 173 6.38 14.03 -8.70
CA PRO A 173 5.32 14.36 -9.65
C PRO A 173 5.85 14.58 -11.08
N ARG A 174 7.12 14.97 -11.22
CA ARG A 174 7.79 15.22 -12.52
C ARG A 174 8.33 13.95 -13.17
N ALA A 175 8.51 12.86 -12.42
CA ALA A 175 8.97 11.58 -12.94
C ALA A 175 7.84 10.76 -13.59
N ARG A 176 6.62 11.30 -13.71
CA ARG A 176 5.54 10.71 -14.52
C ARG A 176 6.02 10.64 -15.97
N PRO A 177 6.08 9.45 -16.61
CA PRO A 177 6.25 9.36 -18.06
C PRO A 177 5.11 10.15 -18.70
N ARG A 178 5.42 11.31 -19.29
CA ARG A 178 4.45 12.04 -20.10
C ARG A 178 4.15 11.13 -21.27
N ASN A 179 2.88 10.74 -21.39
CA ASN A 179 2.41 10.01 -22.56
C ASN A 179 2.65 10.91 -23.79
N THR A 180 3.75 10.70 -24.51
CA THR A 180 4.05 11.39 -25.78
C THR A 180 3.25 10.81 -26.94
N ALA A 181 2.16 10.08 -26.68
CA ALA A 181 1.19 9.67 -27.69
C ALA A 181 0.13 10.76 -27.90
N ALA A 182 0.55 11.91 -28.43
CA ALA A 182 -0.35 12.91 -29.02
C ALA A 182 0.41 13.82 -29.98
N THR A 183 1.15 13.24 -30.92
CA THR A 183 1.50 13.92 -32.18
C THR A 183 1.64 12.86 -33.27
N GLU A 184 0.54 12.18 -33.57
CA GLU A 184 0.37 11.64 -34.91
C GLU A 184 0.19 12.86 -35.84
N ARG A 185 1.29 13.28 -36.48
CA ARG A 185 1.19 14.16 -37.65
C ARG A 185 0.39 13.38 -38.70
N PRO A 186 -0.68 13.92 -39.29
CA PRO A 186 -1.31 13.27 -40.42
C PRO A 186 -0.26 13.13 -41.53
N ILE A 187 -0.02 11.88 -41.93
CA ILE A 187 0.81 11.53 -43.08
C ILE A 187 0.18 12.23 -44.29
N GLY A 188 0.99 13.05 -44.96
CA GLY A 188 0.58 13.79 -46.15
C GLY A 188 0.08 12.84 -47.22
N VAL A 189 -1.12 13.11 -47.72
CA VAL A 189 -1.59 12.51 -48.98
C VAL A 189 -0.97 13.32 -50.09
N GLU A 190 0.08 12.77 -50.67
CA GLU A 190 0.68 13.22 -51.92
C GLU A 190 -0.36 13.00 -53.04
N THR A 191 -0.96 14.08 -53.53
CA THR A 191 -1.81 14.02 -54.74
C THR A 191 -0.90 13.98 -55.96
N LEU A 192 -0.86 12.83 -56.64
CA LEU A 192 -0.27 12.65 -57.96
C LEU A 192 -1.16 13.36 -59.02
N PRO A 193 -0.59 14.05 -60.03
CA PRO A 193 -1.35 14.70 -61.09
C PRO A 193 -1.69 13.74 -62.24
N ASP A 194 -2.89 13.94 -62.82
CA ASP A 194 -3.20 13.74 -64.24
C ASP A 194 -3.98 14.96 -64.74
#